data_AF-A0A0B7AWC4-F1
#
_entry.id   AF-A0A0B7AWC4-F1
#
_cell.length_a   1.000
_cell.length_b   1.000
_cell.length_c   1.000
_cell.angle_alpha   90.00
_cell.angle_beta   90.00
_cell.angle_gamma   90.00
#
_symmetry.space_group_name_H-M   'P 1'
#
loop_
_entity.id
_entity.type
_entity.pdbx_description
1 polymer ?
#
loop_
_entity_poly.entity_id
_entity_poly.type
_entity_poly.pdbx_seq_one_letter_code
_entity_poly.pdbx_strand_id
1 'polypeptide(L)'
;MQTLKVTLTFVLSATLLIVISTILKTAGYLYYEMDVQDTTPTSQDGGRTHGKDANKNKTIVLIAVDGSKHSFYALDWYLSNIHKPDTDLLVANCSDYSSLVWTPMMSTDSSAVSKMIQHCDEETNNIIAQIQERLTRAKVNAKLLRLSGDSGPTIVKAAKEHKVNYIVTGSRGLGTVRRTLIGSVSSYIVHHVHCPVLVCHYKN
;
A
#
# COMPACT_ATOMS: atom_id res chain seq x y z
N MET A 1 31.71 -8.80 -30.37
CA MET A 1 32.08 -9.47 -29.11
C MET A 1 31.50 -8.65 -27.97
N GLN A 2 30.35 -9.01 -27.37
CA GLN A 2 30.21 -10.10 -26.37
C GLN A 2 31.26 -9.91 -25.26
N THR A 3 30.98 -9.80 -23.97
CA THR A 3 29.84 -10.26 -23.17
C THR A 3 30.09 -9.70 -21.77
N LEU A 4 29.31 -8.73 -21.29
CA LEU A 4 29.16 -8.50 -19.85
C LEU A 4 27.78 -7.90 -19.55
N LYS A 5 26.76 -8.42 -20.24
CA LYS A 5 25.48 -8.70 -19.61
C LYS A 5 25.73 -9.81 -18.58
N VAL A 6 26.37 -9.48 -17.46
CA VAL A 6 26.29 -10.33 -16.27
C VAL A 6 24.95 -9.98 -15.66
N THR A 7 23.94 -10.72 -16.12
CA THR A 7 22.81 -11.23 -15.37
C THR A 7 22.89 -10.88 -13.88
N LEU A 8 22.41 -9.70 -13.50
CA LEU A 8 22.12 -9.37 -12.10
C LEU A 8 20.73 -9.91 -11.74
N THR A 9 20.44 -11.15 -12.15
CA THR A 9 19.39 -11.98 -11.57
C THR A 9 20.01 -12.61 -10.33
N PHE A 10 20.32 -11.78 -9.32
CA PHE A 10 20.72 -12.31 -8.03
C PHE A 10 19.47 -12.79 -7.33
N VAL A 11 19.37 -14.11 -7.25
CA VAL A 11 18.56 -14.84 -6.28
C VAL A 11 18.94 -14.29 -4.90
N LEU A 12 18.19 -13.31 -4.40
CA LEU A 12 18.25 -12.91 -3.00
C LEU A 12 17.77 -14.12 -2.21
N SER A 13 18.73 -14.88 -1.68
CA SER A 13 18.44 -15.94 -0.71
C SER A 13 17.49 -15.40 0.36
N ALA A 14 16.48 -16.17 0.73
CA ALA A 14 15.48 -15.79 1.74
C ALA A 14 16.11 -15.20 3.01
N THR A 15 17.33 -15.62 3.35
CA THR A 15 18.12 -15.09 4.45
C THR A 15 18.45 -13.59 4.33
N LEU A 16 18.77 -13.11 3.13
CA LEU A 16 19.10 -11.69 2.89
C LEU A 16 17.85 -10.80 2.97
N LEU A 17 16.70 -11.31 2.51
CA LEU A 17 15.41 -10.65 2.70
C LEU A 17 15.02 -10.57 4.18
N ILE A 18 15.29 -11.63 4.96
CA ILE A 18 15.05 -11.66 6.42
C ILE A 18 15.95 -10.67 7.16
N VAL A 19 17.24 -10.57 6.77
CA VAL A 19 18.18 -9.62 7.39
C VAL A 19 17.78 -8.17 7.06
N ILE A 20 17.42 -7.87 5.81
CA ILE A 20 16.91 -6.55 5.41
C ILE A 20 15.62 -6.23 6.18
N SER A 21 14.67 -7.18 6.25
CA SER A 21 13.43 -7.06 7.03
C SER A 21 13.68 -6.77 8.51
N THR A 22 14.69 -7.41 9.11
CA THR A 22 15.03 -7.23 10.53
C THR A 22 15.69 -5.87 10.81
N ILE A 23 16.56 -5.41 9.91
CA ILE A 23 17.21 -4.10 10.00
C ILE A 23 16.17 -2.98 9.83
N LEU A 24 15.24 -3.13 8.88
CA LEU A 24 14.14 -2.19 8.66
C LEU A 24 13.15 -2.11 9.84
N LYS A 25 12.84 -3.26 10.46
CA LYS A 25 12.04 -3.35 11.71
C LYS A 25 12.67 -2.56 12.86
N THR A 26 13.98 -2.64 13.02
CA THR A 26 14.71 -2.02 14.15
C THR A 26 14.85 -0.50 13.99
N ALA A 27 14.85 -0.01 12.74
CA ALA A 27 15.01 1.41 12.44
C ALA A 27 13.70 2.22 12.44
N GLY A 28 12.53 1.61 12.68
CA GLY A 28 11.23 2.30 12.55
C GLY A 28 10.85 2.66 11.10
N TYR A 29 11.55 2.07 10.12
CA TYR A 29 11.31 2.24 8.69
C TYR A 29 10.79 0.92 8.11
N LEU A 30 9.58 0.51 8.44
CA LEU A 30 8.94 -0.59 7.72
C LEU A 30 8.22 -0.02 6.50
N TYR A 31 8.95 0.01 5.39
CA TYR A 31 8.39 0.06 4.04
C TYR A 31 8.67 -1.31 3.43
N TYR A 32 7.62 -2.08 3.14
CA TYR A 32 7.76 -3.24 2.25
C TYR A 32 7.01 -2.90 0.97
N GLU A 33 7.77 -2.82 -0.12
CA GLU A 33 7.26 -2.62 -1.46
C GLU A 33 7.12 -4.00 -2.10
N MET A 34 5.88 -4.42 -2.40
CA MET A 34 5.64 -5.61 -3.21
C MET A 34 5.19 -5.18 -4.59
N ASP A 35 6.01 -5.47 -5.60
CA ASP A 35 5.57 -5.49 -6.98
C ASP A 35 4.74 -6.75 -7.21
N VAL A 36 3.49 -6.57 -7.61
CA VAL A 36 2.66 -7.67 -8.10
C VAL A 36 3.10 -7.94 -9.54
N GLN A 37 3.73 -9.10 -9.77
CA GLN A 37 4.27 -9.45 -11.09
C GLN A 37 3.18 -9.75 -12.13
N ASP A 38 3.57 -9.42 -13.36
CA ASP A 38 2.92 -9.47 -14.67
C ASP A 38 2.37 -10.86 -15.07
N THR A 39 1.10 -10.91 -15.50
CA THR A 39 0.54 -12.03 -16.27
C THR A 39 -0.18 -11.52 -17.52
N THR A 40 0.59 -10.97 -18.47
CA THR A 40 0.11 -10.82 -19.84
C THR A 40 0.72 -11.90 -20.74
N PRO A 41 -0.05 -12.57 -21.63
CA PRO A 41 0.51 -13.46 -22.62
C PRO A 41 1.19 -12.67 -23.73
N THR A 42 2.42 -13.09 -24.05
CA THR A 42 3.23 -12.63 -25.17
C THR A 42 2.42 -12.61 -26.46
N SER A 43 2.12 -11.41 -26.96
CA SER A 43 1.59 -11.21 -28.30
C SER A 43 2.72 -10.66 -29.16
N GLN A 44 3.31 -11.53 -29.98
CA GLN A 44 4.17 -11.11 -31.08
C GLN A 44 3.27 -10.57 -32.19
N ASP A 45 3.39 -9.29 -32.52
CA ASP A 45 3.21 -8.82 -33.90
C ASP A 45 4.07 -7.57 -34.13
N GLY A 46 4.71 -7.54 -35.29
CA GLY A 46 5.77 -6.61 -35.66
C GLY A 46 5.27 -5.32 -36.31
N GLY A 47 6.11 -4.29 -36.21
CA GLY A 47 6.21 -3.24 -37.21
C GLY A 47 5.49 -1.92 -36.92
N ARG A 48 6.25 -0.97 -36.35
CA ARG A 48 6.66 0.31 -36.97
C ARG A 48 7.22 1.24 -35.90
N THR A 49 8.46 1.68 -36.13
CA THR A 49 9.15 2.67 -35.32
C THR A 49 8.56 4.06 -35.55
N HIS A 50 8.07 4.68 -34.48
CA HIS A 50 7.99 6.14 -34.34
C HIS A 50 8.39 6.46 -32.90
N GLY A 51 9.61 6.98 -32.74
CA GLY A 51 9.98 7.64 -31.50
C GLY A 51 9.14 8.90 -31.33
N LYS A 52 8.53 9.07 -30.16
CA LYS A 52 7.94 10.33 -29.67
C LYS A 52 7.82 10.28 -28.14
N ASP A 53 8.52 11.22 -27.51
CA ASP A 53 8.17 11.90 -26.25
C ASP A 53 8.35 11.14 -24.92
N ALA A 54 9.61 10.95 -24.55
CA ALA A 54 10.01 10.66 -23.17
C ALA A 54 9.98 11.94 -22.30
N ASN A 55 8.79 12.36 -21.84
CA ASN A 55 8.59 13.03 -20.53
C ASN A 55 7.09 13.31 -20.25
N LYS A 56 6.25 12.27 -20.13
CA LYS A 56 4.97 12.44 -19.43
C LYS A 56 5.22 12.19 -17.95
N ASN A 57 4.98 13.20 -17.12
CA ASN A 57 4.93 13.01 -15.67
C ASN A 57 3.77 12.06 -15.37
N LYS A 58 4.09 10.79 -15.09
CA LYS A 58 3.10 9.75 -14.83
C LYS A 58 2.32 10.11 -13.57
N THR A 59 1.00 9.93 -13.60
CA THR A 59 0.16 10.24 -12.43
C THR A 59 0.37 9.15 -11.38
N ILE A 60 0.71 9.54 -10.15
CA ILE A 60 0.87 8.65 -9.00
C ILE A 60 -0.33 8.83 -8.08
N VAL A 61 -1.02 7.75 -7.78
CA VAL A 61 -2.21 7.73 -6.92
C VAL A 61 -1.96 6.86 -5.72
N LEU A 62 -2.29 7.34 -4.52
CA LEU A 62 -2.23 6.53 -3.30
C LEU A 62 -3.63 6.24 -2.79
N ILE A 63 -3.92 4.98 -2.50
CA ILE A 63 -5.18 4.55 -1.89
C ILE A 63 -4.90 3.97 -0.52
N ALA A 64 -5.54 4.51 0.52
CA ALA A 64 -5.42 4.02 1.89
C ALA A 64 -6.46 2.91 2.15
N VAL A 65 -6.00 1.72 2.54
CA VAL A 65 -6.84 0.54 2.80
C VAL A 65 -6.54 -0.03 4.19
N ASP A 66 -7.52 0.02 5.09
CA ASP A 66 -7.41 -0.45 6.48
C ASP A 66 -8.14 -1.78 6.73
N GLY A 67 -8.68 -2.42 5.68
CA GLY A 67 -9.47 -3.65 5.79
C GLY A 67 -10.96 -3.42 6.04
N SER A 68 -11.39 -2.17 6.25
CA SER A 68 -12.81 -1.87 6.44
C SER A 68 -13.60 -1.93 5.13
N LYS A 69 -14.92 -2.14 5.23
CA LYS A 69 -15.83 -2.07 4.08
C LYS A 69 -15.75 -0.73 3.32
N HIS A 70 -15.51 0.35 4.06
CA HIS A 70 -15.39 1.71 3.50
C HIS A 70 -14.11 1.87 2.68
N SER A 71 -12.98 1.34 3.17
CA SER A 71 -11.72 1.44 2.45
C SER A 71 -11.68 0.53 1.22
N PHE A 72 -12.20 -0.69 1.33
CA PHE A 72 -12.32 -1.59 0.17
C PHE A 72 -13.27 -1.03 -0.89
N TYR A 73 -14.39 -0.43 -0.47
CA TYR A 73 -15.28 0.27 -1.39
C TYR A 73 -14.58 1.41 -2.11
N ALA A 74 -13.72 2.18 -1.44
CA ALA A 74 -12.97 3.25 -2.07
C ALA A 74 -12.01 2.72 -3.15
N LEU A 75 -11.33 1.59 -2.89
CA LEU A 75 -10.48 0.90 -3.86
C LEU A 75 -11.31 0.39 -5.05
N ASP A 76 -12.38 -0.35 -4.79
CA ASP A 76 -13.25 -0.92 -5.83
C ASP A 76 -13.88 0.19 -6.70
N TRP A 77 -14.33 1.28 -6.07
CA TRP A 77 -14.89 2.43 -6.77
C TRP A 77 -13.84 3.11 -7.66
N TYR A 78 -12.63 3.34 -7.14
CA TYR A 78 -11.55 3.93 -7.93
C TYR A 78 -11.23 3.08 -9.17
N LEU A 79 -11.00 1.78 -8.98
CA LEU A 79 -10.66 0.83 -10.03
C LEU A 79 -11.74 0.80 -11.13
N SER A 80 -13.01 0.87 -10.74
CA SER A 80 -14.14 0.74 -11.67
C SER A 80 -14.52 2.03 -12.40
N ASN A 81 -14.13 3.20 -11.90
CA ASN A 81 -14.68 4.48 -12.37
C ASN A 81 -13.65 5.45 -12.93
N ILE A 82 -12.51 5.63 -12.25
CA ILE A 82 -11.58 6.73 -12.57
C ILE A 82 -10.13 6.29 -12.80
N HIS A 83 -9.82 5.01 -12.54
CA HIS A 83 -8.50 4.47 -12.85
C HIS A 83 -8.17 4.62 -14.33
N LYS A 84 -6.90 4.96 -14.63
CA LYS A 84 -6.37 5.06 -15.98
C LYS A 84 -5.13 4.16 -16.11
N PRO A 85 -4.93 3.46 -17.25
CA PRO A 85 -3.79 2.56 -17.43
C PRO A 85 -2.42 3.23 -17.24
N ASP A 86 -2.30 4.52 -17.53
CA ASP A 86 -1.06 5.31 -17.36
C ASP A 86 -0.91 5.91 -15.95
N THR A 87 -1.33 5.16 -14.93
CA THR A 87 -1.27 5.58 -13.52
C THR A 87 -0.38 4.62 -12.73
N ASP A 88 0.54 5.16 -11.95
CA ASP A 88 1.24 4.39 -10.91
C ASP A 88 0.37 4.35 -9.66
N LEU A 89 -0.21 3.18 -9.39
CA LEU A 89 -1.09 2.97 -8.24
C LEU A 89 -0.28 2.48 -7.04
N LEU A 90 -0.36 3.22 -5.93
CA LEU A 90 0.14 2.82 -4.62
C LEU A 90 -1.06 2.44 -3.75
N VAL A 91 -1.04 1.26 -3.14
CA VAL A 91 -2.06 0.87 -2.14
C VAL A 91 -1.38 0.77 -0.79
N ALA A 92 -1.72 1.69 0.11
CA ALA A 92 -1.15 1.79 1.44
C ALA A 92 -2.04 1.10 2.47
N ASN A 93 -1.49 0.13 3.17
CA ASN A 93 -2.08 -0.42 4.39
C ASN A 93 -1.20 -0.01 5.56
N CYS A 94 -1.81 0.64 6.56
CA CYS A 94 -1.10 1.08 7.74
C CYS A 94 -1.52 0.23 8.93
N SER A 95 -0.58 -0.55 9.46
CA SER A 95 -0.78 -1.36 10.66
C SER A 95 -0.05 -0.68 11.82
N ASP A 96 -0.81 -0.26 12.83
CA ASP A 96 -0.22 0.24 14.06
C ASP A 96 0.12 -0.93 14.99
N TYR A 97 1.39 -1.31 15.01
CA TYR A 97 1.93 -2.23 16.01
C TYR A 97 2.39 -1.50 17.27
N SER A 98 2.44 -0.16 17.27
CA SER A 98 3.08 0.64 18.33
C SER A 98 2.33 0.52 19.66
N SER A 99 1.00 0.45 19.63
CA SER A 99 0.18 0.23 20.83
C SER A 99 0.53 -1.08 21.55
N LEU A 100 0.93 -2.14 20.83
CA LEU A 100 1.32 -3.42 21.41
C LEU A 100 2.68 -3.37 22.11
N VAL A 101 3.63 -2.58 21.60
CA VAL A 101 4.96 -2.43 22.21
C VAL A 101 5.01 -1.38 23.32
N TRP A 102 4.13 -0.37 23.30
CA TRP A 102 4.11 0.73 24.28
C TRP A 102 3.12 0.59 25.42
N THR A 103 2.36 -0.51 25.47
CA THR A 103 1.55 -0.81 26.66
C THR A 103 2.50 -1.03 27.85
N PRO A 104 2.38 -0.29 28.97
CA PRO A 104 3.26 -0.41 30.16
C PRO A 104 3.29 -1.81 30.80
N MET A 105 2.41 -2.68 30.34
CA MET A 105 2.35 -4.10 30.61
C MET A 105 3.23 -4.86 29.60
N MET A 106 4.55 -4.67 29.68
CA MET A 106 5.48 -5.67 29.14
C MET A 106 5.25 -6.95 29.93
N SER A 107 4.37 -7.81 29.42
CA SER A 107 4.13 -9.15 29.91
C SER A 107 5.49 -9.82 30.13
N THR A 108 5.73 -10.36 31.32
CA THR A 108 6.92 -11.18 31.62
C THR A 108 7.02 -12.45 30.76
N ASP A 109 6.08 -12.64 29.83
CA ASP A 109 5.90 -13.78 28.95
C ASP A 109 6.05 -13.35 27.47
N SER A 110 7.23 -13.63 26.93
CA SER A 110 7.57 -13.43 25.51
C SER A 110 6.64 -14.18 24.55
N SER A 111 6.02 -15.29 24.99
CA SER A 111 5.10 -16.07 24.16
C SER A 111 3.76 -15.36 23.92
N ALA A 112 3.26 -14.62 24.91
CA ALA A 112 2.02 -13.84 24.78
C ALA A 112 2.21 -12.69 23.79
N VAL A 113 3.34 -11.98 23.87
CA VAL A 113 3.70 -10.92 22.91
C VAL A 113 3.84 -11.48 21.50
N SER A 114 4.51 -12.63 21.35
CA SER A 114 4.69 -13.29 20.05
C SER A 114 3.34 -13.68 19.40
N LYS A 115 2.39 -14.21 20.18
CA LYS A 115 1.04 -14.54 19.68
C LYS A 115 0.24 -13.31 19.26
N MET A 116 0.35 -12.21 20.00
CA MET A 116 -0.32 -10.95 19.61
C MET A 116 0.25 -10.40 18.31
N ILE A 117 1.57 -10.39 18.15
CA ILE A 117 2.22 -9.99 16.90
C ILE A 117 1.77 -10.90 15.75
N GLN A 118 1.77 -12.22 15.97
CA GLN A 118 1.32 -13.17 14.95
C GLN A 118 -0.12 -12.91 14.51
N HIS A 119 -1.04 -12.66 15.47
CA HIS A 119 -2.44 -12.39 15.14
C HIS A 119 -2.59 -11.10 14.32
N CYS A 120 -1.85 -10.03 14.67
CA CYS A 120 -1.86 -8.79 13.88
C CYS A 120 -1.26 -8.97 12.48
N ASP A 121 -0.26 -9.83 12.34
CA ASP A 121 0.31 -10.19 11.05
C ASP A 121 -0.67 -11.00 10.20
N GLU A 122 -1.42 -11.93 10.80
CA GLU A 122 -2.49 -12.69 10.12
C GLU A 122 -3.59 -11.77 9.58
N GLU A 123 -4.09 -10.84 10.41
CA GLU A 123 -5.07 -9.83 9.99
C GLU A 123 -4.55 -8.95 8.85
N THR A 124 -3.31 -8.47 8.97
CA THR A 124 -2.66 -7.67 7.92
C THR A 124 -2.55 -8.48 6.63
N ASN A 125 -2.09 -9.73 6.70
CA ASN A 125 -1.95 -10.61 5.53
C ASN A 125 -3.31 -10.88 4.85
N ASN A 126 -4.38 -11.04 5.63
CA ASN A 126 -5.73 -11.18 5.08
C ASN A 126 -6.17 -9.92 4.32
N ILE A 127 -5.92 -8.73 4.87
CA ILE A 127 -6.19 -7.46 4.17
C ILE A 127 -5.40 -7.39 2.86
N ILE A 128 -4.11 -7.73 2.90
CA ILE A 128 -3.26 -7.74 1.71
C ILE A 128 -3.78 -8.71 0.64
N ALA A 129 -4.18 -9.92 1.03
CA ALA A 129 -4.75 -10.90 0.11
C ALA A 129 -6.02 -10.36 -0.58
N GLN A 130 -6.90 -9.69 0.17
CA GLN A 130 -8.12 -9.08 -0.38
C GLN A 130 -7.84 -7.90 -1.31
N ILE A 131 -6.79 -7.11 -1.05
CA ILE A 131 -6.30 -6.06 -1.96
C ILE A 131 -5.81 -6.71 -3.26
N GLN A 132 -4.98 -7.75 -3.17
CA GLN A 132 -4.43 -8.45 -4.33
C GLN A 132 -5.53 -9.07 -5.19
N GLU A 133 -6.53 -9.71 -4.59
CA GLU A 133 -7.68 -10.27 -5.31
C GLU A 133 -8.41 -9.20 -6.15
N ARG A 134 -8.62 -8.02 -5.58
CA ARG A 134 -9.29 -6.88 -6.25
C ARG A 134 -8.49 -6.35 -7.42
N LEU A 135 -7.19 -6.17 -7.22
CA LEU A 135 -6.26 -5.71 -8.25
C LEU A 135 -6.18 -6.71 -9.41
N THR A 136 -6.05 -8.01 -9.11
CA THR A 136 -6.05 -9.09 -10.10
C THR A 136 -7.35 -9.13 -10.89
N ARG A 137 -8.51 -9.05 -10.21
CA ARG A 137 -9.82 -9.01 -10.87
C ARG A 137 -9.98 -7.80 -11.78
N ALA A 138 -9.44 -6.65 -11.38
CA ALA A 138 -9.44 -5.43 -12.19
C ALA A 138 -8.34 -5.41 -13.28
N LYS A 139 -7.39 -6.36 -13.27
CA LYS A 139 -6.20 -6.40 -14.13
C LYS A 139 -5.36 -5.13 -14.02
N VAL A 140 -5.20 -4.62 -12.79
CA VAL A 140 -4.43 -3.41 -12.49
C VAL A 140 -3.21 -3.76 -11.68
N ASN A 141 -2.04 -3.31 -12.14
CA ASN A 141 -0.81 -3.40 -11.38
C ASN A 141 -0.76 -2.28 -10.34
N ALA A 142 -0.41 -2.62 -9.11
CA ALA A 142 -0.21 -1.66 -8.05
C ALA A 142 0.96 -2.08 -7.17
N LYS A 143 1.60 -1.07 -6.58
CA LYS A 143 2.62 -1.23 -5.58
C LYS A 143 1.98 -1.19 -4.20
N LEU A 144 2.15 -2.26 -3.44
CA LEU A 144 1.64 -2.31 -2.08
C LEU A 144 2.65 -1.66 -1.13
N LEU A 145 2.17 -0.74 -0.28
CA LEU A 145 2.94 -0.11 0.79
C LEU A 145 2.40 -0.59 2.14
N ARG A 146 3.18 -1.40 2.83
CA ARG A 146 2.93 -1.70 4.26
C ARG A 146 3.60 -0.62 5.09
N LEU A 147 2.79 0.15 5.82
CA LEU A 147 3.21 1.29 6.63
C LEU A 147 3.01 0.98 8.12
N SER A 148 3.87 1.52 8.98
CA SER A 148 3.78 1.33 10.44
C SER A 148 3.69 2.67 11.17
N GLY A 149 2.88 2.70 12.24
CA GLY A 149 2.63 3.87 13.08
C GLY A 149 1.24 4.50 12.87
N ASP A 150 1.07 5.74 13.31
CA ASP A 150 -0.21 6.45 13.21
C ASP A 150 -0.64 6.66 11.75
N SER A 151 -1.80 6.11 11.38
CA SER A 151 -2.19 6.02 9.96
C SER A 151 -2.25 7.37 9.25
N GLY A 152 -2.82 8.41 9.88
CA GLY A 152 -2.91 9.74 9.27
C GLY A 152 -1.54 10.35 8.93
N PRO A 153 -0.67 10.60 9.92
CA PRO A 153 0.68 11.10 9.70
C PRO A 153 1.51 10.25 8.73
N THR A 154 1.47 8.93 8.88
CA THR A 154 2.27 8.02 8.07
C THR A 154 1.83 7.99 6.60
N ILE A 155 0.52 8.05 6.33
CA ILE A 155 0.00 8.16 4.96
C ILE A 155 0.41 9.51 4.33
N VAL A 156 0.32 10.61 5.08
CA VAL A 156 0.73 11.94 4.59
C VAL A 156 2.23 11.97 4.25
N LYS A 157 3.05 11.35 5.10
CA LYS A 157 4.49 11.21 4.87
C LYS A 157 4.76 10.39 3.60
N ALA A 158 4.16 9.20 3.47
CA ALA A 158 4.32 8.35 2.29
C ALA A 158 3.89 9.08 1.01
N ALA A 159 2.79 9.82 1.06
CA ALA A 159 2.33 10.61 -0.09
C ALA A 159 3.37 11.64 -0.55
N LYS A 160 4.04 12.32 0.38
CA LYS A 160 5.11 13.28 0.09
C LYS A 160 6.34 12.60 -0.50
N GLU A 161 6.77 11.48 0.07
CA GLU A 161 7.95 10.73 -0.36
C GLU A 161 7.79 10.18 -1.79
N HIS A 162 6.61 9.66 -2.10
CA HIS A 162 6.29 9.14 -3.43
C HIS A 162 5.77 10.20 -4.41
N LYS A 163 5.74 11.49 -4.04
CA LYS A 163 5.25 12.60 -4.88
C LYS A 163 3.85 12.35 -5.45
N VAL A 164 2.96 11.83 -4.61
CA VAL A 164 1.59 11.44 -4.98
C VAL A 164 0.80 12.63 -5.49
N ASN A 165 0.13 12.46 -6.64
CA ASN A 165 -0.68 13.52 -7.23
C ASN A 165 -2.05 13.67 -6.58
N TYR A 166 -2.64 12.59 -6.06
CA TYR A 166 -3.83 12.64 -5.21
C TYR A 166 -4.02 11.36 -4.40
N ILE A 167 -4.74 11.46 -3.29
CA ILE A 167 -5.09 10.33 -2.43
C ILE A 167 -6.56 9.95 -2.61
N VAL A 168 -6.85 8.65 -2.60
CA VAL A 168 -8.20 8.11 -2.44
C VAL A 168 -8.31 7.43 -1.07
N THR A 169 -9.39 7.71 -0.34
CA THR A 169 -9.63 7.08 0.96
C THR A 169 -11.11 6.83 1.20
N GLY A 170 -11.43 5.88 2.07
CA GLY A 170 -12.78 5.72 2.59
C GLY A 170 -13.19 6.89 3.48
N SER A 171 -14.49 7.10 3.63
CA SER A 171 -15.05 8.07 4.58
C SER A 171 -14.89 7.64 6.05
N ARG A 172 -14.73 6.34 6.33
CA ARG A 172 -14.61 5.76 7.67
C ARG A 172 -13.67 4.56 7.66
N GLY A 173 -13.30 4.09 8.85
CA GLY A 173 -12.48 2.89 9.08
C GLY A 173 -13.06 1.95 10.14
N LEU A 174 -12.23 1.03 10.64
CA LEU A 174 -12.61 -0.11 11.50
C LEU A 174 -13.33 0.25 12.84
N GLY A 175 -13.13 1.44 13.41
CA GLY A 175 -13.63 1.80 14.74
C GLY A 175 -14.65 2.95 14.82
N THR A 176 -15.26 3.36 13.70
CA THR A 176 -15.90 4.69 13.64
C THR A 176 -17.32 4.74 14.24
N VAL A 177 -17.57 5.74 15.09
CA VAL A 177 -18.90 6.02 15.69
C VAL A 177 -19.89 6.52 14.63
N ARG A 178 -21.16 6.10 14.72
CA ARG A 178 -22.24 6.46 13.76
C ARG A 178 -22.47 7.96 13.55
N ARG A 179 -22.02 8.83 14.45
CA ARG A 179 -22.30 10.28 14.42
C ARG A 179 -21.38 11.15 13.55
N THR A 180 -20.21 10.69 13.10
CA THR A 180 -19.26 11.52 12.33
C THR A 180 -19.27 11.21 10.84
N LEU A 181 -19.48 12.20 9.95
CA LEU A 181 -19.52 11.97 8.51
C LEU A 181 -18.17 11.49 7.92
N ILE A 182 -17.05 11.92 8.52
CA ILE A 182 -15.67 11.58 8.12
C ILE A 182 -14.93 11.00 9.33
N GLY A 183 -14.16 9.93 9.13
CA GLY A 183 -13.32 9.28 10.15
C GLY A 183 -12.06 10.08 10.48
N SER A 184 -11.42 9.76 11.60
CA SER A 184 -10.23 10.46 12.09
C SER A 184 -9.08 10.47 11.09
N VAL A 185 -8.78 9.33 10.46
CA VAL A 185 -7.69 9.20 9.48
C VAL A 185 -7.96 10.01 8.21
N SER A 186 -9.14 9.84 7.61
CA SER A 186 -9.52 10.58 6.39
C SER A 186 -9.58 12.09 6.64
N SER A 187 -10.09 12.50 7.81
CA SER A 187 -10.05 13.90 8.25
C SER A 187 -8.60 14.40 8.36
N TYR A 188 -7.73 13.65 9.03
CA TYR A 188 -6.31 14.02 9.15
C TYR A 188 -5.66 14.20 7.78
N ILE A 189 -5.84 13.24 6.86
CA ILE A 189 -5.29 13.29 5.50
C ILE A 189 -5.75 14.56 4.78
N VAL A 190 -7.06 14.85 4.77
CA VAL A 190 -7.66 16.02 4.12
C VAL A 190 -7.03 17.34 4.59
N HIS A 191 -6.70 17.45 5.88
CA HIS A 191 -6.16 18.69 6.44
C HIS A 191 -4.64 18.86 6.25
N HIS A 192 -3.89 17.77 6.05
CA HIS A 192 -2.42 17.82 6.16
C HIS A 192 -1.67 17.41 4.90
N VAL A 193 -2.30 16.70 3.95
CA VAL A 193 -1.61 16.27 2.74
C VAL A 193 -1.43 17.44 1.76
N HIS A 194 -0.32 17.39 1.01
CA HIS A 194 0.04 18.41 0.02
C HIS A 194 -0.73 18.32 -1.32
N CYS A 195 -1.57 17.31 -1.51
CA CYS A 195 -2.25 17.02 -2.77
C CYS A 195 -3.76 16.82 -2.61
N PRO A 196 -4.57 16.86 -3.69
CA PRO A 196 -5.99 16.62 -3.60
C PRO A 196 -6.36 15.27 -2.95
N VAL A 197 -7.51 15.24 -2.28
CA VAL A 197 -8.03 14.03 -1.61
C VAL A 197 -9.44 13.74 -2.10
N LEU A 198 -9.65 12.52 -2.59
CA LEU A 198 -10.95 11.95 -2.88
C LEU A 198 -11.42 11.10 -1.70
N VAL A 199 -12.49 11.52 -1.04
CA VAL A 199 -13.11 10.77 0.06
C VAL A 199 -14.35 10.04 -0.45
N CYS A 200 -14.29 8.71 -0.46
CA CYS A 200 -15.39 7.86 -0.91
C CYS A 200 -16.37 7.59 0.23
N HIS A 201 -17.59 8.12 0.11
CA HIS A 201 -18.68 7.77 1.01
C HIS A 201 -19.19 6.36 0.73
N TYR A 202 -19.28 5.51 1.76
CA TYR A 202 -19.80 4.15 1.59
C TYR A 202 -21.31 4.19 1.40
N LYS A 203 -21.81 3.53 0.36
CA LYS A 203 -23.25 3.35 0.17
C LYS A 203 -23.73 2.25 1.10
N ASN A 204 -24.67 2.60 1.98
CA ASN A 204 -25.42 1.63 2.78
C ASN A 204 -26.38 0.83 1.91
#